data_AF-A0A1H3M5R6-F1
#
_entry.id   AF-A0A1H3M5R6-F1
#
_cell.length_a   1.000
_cell.length_b   1.000
_cell.length_c   1.000
_cell.angle_alpha   90.00
_cell.angle_beta   90.00
_cell.angle_gamma   90.00
#
_symmetry.space_group_name_H-M   'P 1'
#
loop_
_entity.id
_entity.type
_entity.pdbx_description
1 polymer ?
#
loop_
_entity_poly.entity_id
_entity_poly.type
_entity_poly.pdbx_seq_one_letter_code
_entity_poly.pdbx_strand_id
1 'polypeptide(L)'
;MGSAIKTLVQDFGWIHTGLGMFGNISFFVGSIMFLPSLGTWRAVGMEWQTIGVWLFIVGAFFMLVGALGNFLVKIYEKKDAS
;
A
#
# COMPACT_ATOMS: atom_id res chain seq x y z
N MET A 1 12.15 27.96 -1.18
CA MET A 1 12.23 26.48 -1.15
C MET A 1 10.84 25.81 -1.17
N GLY A 2 9.87 26.34 -1.93
CA GLY A 2 8.49 25.83 -1.94
C GLY A 2 8.11 24.94 -3.14
N SER A 3 8.91 24.90 -4.20
CA SER A 3 8.51 24.19 -5.44
C SER A 3 8.74 22.68 -5.40
N ALA A 4 9.82 22.21 -4.76
CA ALA A 4 10.14 20.78 -4.76
C ALA A 4 9.10 19.91 -4.06
N ILE A 5 8.58 20.34 -2.89
CA ILE A 5 7.54 19.61 -2.16
C ILE A 5 6.21 19.70 -2.91
N LYS A 6 5.88 20.85 -3.52
CA LYS A 6 4.65 21.02 -4.29
C LYS A 6 4.63 20.13 -5.54
N THR A 7 5.74 20.04 -6.26
CA THR A 7 5.93 19.08 -7.37
C THR A 7 5.91 17.64 -6.85
N LEU A 8 6.57 17.34 -5.73
CA LEU A 8 6.57 15.99 -5.16
C LEU A 8 5.17 15.53 -4.69
N VAL A 9 4.30 16.46 -4.30
CA VAL A 9 2.99 16.17 -3.72
C VAL A 9 1.88 16.22 -4.78
N GLN A 10 1.92 17.18 -5.71
CA GLN A 10 0.90 17.32 -6.76
C GLN A 10 1.20 16.51 -8.03
N ASP A 11 2.43 16.52 -8.57
CA ASP A 11 2.74 15.75 -9.79
C ASP A 11 2.83 14.24 -9.52
N PHE A 12 3.17 13.84 -8.30
CA PHE A 12 3.18 12.43 -7.89
C PHE A 12 1.89 11.98 -7.18
N GLY A 13 0.78 12.68 -7.42
CA GLY A 13 -0.60 12.25 -7.18
C GLY A 13 -0.82 10.75 -7.40
N TRP A 14 -0.36 10.31 -8.57
CA TRP A 14 -0.47 8.94 -9.04
C TRP A 14 0.41 7.95 -8.28
N ILE A 15 1.56 8.37 -7.75
CA ILE A 15 2.46 7.45 -7.04
C ILE A 15 1.89 7.08 -5.68
N HIS A 16 1.42 8.03 -4.87
CA HIS A 16 0.87 7.65 -3.56
C HIS A 16 -0.47 6.91 -3.70
N THR A 17 -1.29 7.27 -4.70
CA THR A 17 -2.51 6.52 -5.02
C THR A 17 -2.18 5.11 -5.54
N GLY A 18 -1.19 4.99 -6.43
CA GLY A 18 -0.73 3.72 -6.98
C GLY A 18 -0.07 2.81 -5.93
N LEU A 19 0.76 3.37 -5.04
CA LEU A 19 1.35 2.65 -3.91
C LEU A 19 0.25 2.17 -2.96
N GLY A 20 -0.71 3.03 -2.61
CA GLY A 20 -1.85 2.66 -1.79
C GLY A 20 -2.66 1.51 -2.41
N MET A 21 -2.90 1.57 -3.73
CA MET A 21 -3.63 0.53 -4.46
C MET A 21 -2.85 -0.78 -4.54
N PHE A 22 -1.55 -0.71 -4.83
CA PHE A 22 -0.66 -1.87 -4.84
C PHE A 22 -0.59 -2.55 -3.47
N GLY A 23 -0.54 -1.74 -2.41
CA GLY A 23 -0.60 -2.21 -1.04
C GLY A 23 -1.89 -2.98 -0.74
N ASN A 24 -3.04 -2.41 -1.13
CA ASN A 24 -4.35 -3.06 -0.99
C ASN A 24 -4.43 -4.40 -1.73
N ILE A 25 -3.94 -4.47 -2.98
CA ILE A 25 -3.92 -5.71 -3.76
C ILE A 25 -3.04 -6.76 -3.08
N SER A 26 -1.84 -6.36 -2.64
CA SER A 26 -0.90 -7.25 -1.95
C SER A 26 -1.48 -7.82 -0.66
N PHE A 27 -2.15 -6.97 0.13
CA PHE A 27 -2.84 -7.38 1.35
C PHE A 27 -4.02 -8.32 1.07
N PHE A 28 -4.80 -8.04 0.03
CA PHE A 28 -5.91 -8.90 -0.39
C PHE A 28 -5.42 -10.29 -0.83
N VAL A 29 -4.36 -10.35 -1.64
CA VAL A 29 -3.73 -11.62 -2.06
C VAL A 29 -3.15 -12.37 -0.85
N GLY A 30 -2.44 -11.67 0.05
CA GLY A 30 -1.94 -12.24 1.29
C GLY A 30 -3.06 -12.82 2.18
N SER A 31 -4.21 -12.15 2.23
CA SER A 31 -5.39 -12.63 2.96
C SER A 31 -5.96 -13.93 2.39
N ILE A 32 -6.00 -14.06 1.06
CA ILE A 32 -6.44 -15.29 0.40
C ILE A 32 -5.48 -16.44 0.70
N MET A 33 -4.18 -16.17 0.72
CA MET A 33 -3.16 -17.18 1.02
C MET A 33 -3.21 -17.65 2.48
N PHE A 34 -3.76 -16.84 3.38
CA PHE A 34 -3.94 -17.18 4.80
C PHE A 34 -5.25 -17.93 5.09
N LEU A 35 -6.12 -18.15 4.10
CA LEU A 35 -7.39 -18.85 4.29
C LEU A 35 -7.16 -20.34 4.60
N PRO A 36 -7.61 -20.83 5.77
CA PRO A 36 -7.42 -22.23 6.19
C PRO A 36 -8.26 -23.24 5.39
N SER A 37 -9.27 -22.77 4.64
CA SER A 37 -10.22 -23.63 3.89
C SER A 37 -9.60 -24.27 2.65
N LEU A 38 -8.53 -23.70 2.10
CA LEU A 38 -7.84 -24.25 0.94
C LEU A 38 -6.89 -25.38 1.40
N GLY A 39 -7.44 -26.53 1.79
CA GLY A 39 -6.69 -27.72 2.24
C GLY A 39 -5.61 -28.21 1.26
N THR A 40 -5.59 -27.70 0.02
CA THR A 40 -4.64 -28.01 -1.05
C THR A 40 -3.26 -27.37 -0.88
N TRP A 41 -3.10 -26.25 -0.15
CA TRP A 41 -1.78 -25.59 0.00
C TRP A 41 -0.75 -26.47 0.71
N ARG A 42 -1.21 -27.37 1.57
CA ARG A 42 -0.37 -28.35 2.28
C ARG A 42 0.26 -29.37 1.32
N ALA A 43 -0.34 -29.59 0.15
CA ALA A 43 0.18 -30.51 -0.87
C ALA A 43 1.35 -29.92 -1.68
N VAL A 44 1.57 -28.60 -1.63
CA VAL A 44 2.59 -27.91 -2.45
C VAL A 44 3.93 -27.75 -1.72
N GLY A 45 4.06 -28.22 -0.47
CA GLY A 45 5.34 -28.37 0.25
C GLY A 45 6.13 -27.08 0.55
N MET A 46 5.66 -25.91 0.15
CA MET A 46 6.28 -24.61 0.47
C MET A 46 5.59 -23.95 1.67
N GLU A 47 6.34 -23.24 2.51
CA GLU A 47 5.82 -22.40 3.60
C GLU A 47 5.09 -21.15 3.06
N TRP A 48 3.98 -21.37 2.34
CA TRP A 48 3.15 -20.33 1.73
C TRP A 48 2.66 -19.29 2.76
N GLN A 49 2.56 -19.67 4.03
CA GLN A 49 2.21 -18.76 5.12
C GLN A 49 3.28 -17.68 5.32
N THR A 50 4.56 -18.00 5.24
CA THR A 50 5.66 -17.03 5.37
C THR A 50 5.61 -16.01 4.24
N ILE A 51 5.35 -16.46 3.00
CA ILE A 51 5.18 -15.58 1.84
C ILE A 51 3.93 -14.70 1.99
N GLY A 52 2.82 -15.26 2.46
CA GLY A 52 1.58 -14.52 2.73
C GLY A 52 1.76 -13.43 3.79
N VAL A 53 2.52 -13.72 4.86
CA VAL A 53 2.88 -12.73 5.89
C VAL A 53 3.74 -11.61 5.31
N TRP A 54 4.71 -11.92 4.45
CA TRP A 54 5.50 -10.88 3.76
C TRP A 54 4.64 -10.02 2.81
N LEU A 55 3.70 -10.63 2.08
CA LEU A 55 2.70 -9.92 1.28
C LEU A 55 1.85 -8.98 2.14
N PHE A 56 1.49 -9.41 3.36
CA PHE A 56 0.80 -8.57 4.33
C PHE A 56 1.64 -7.40 4.82
N ILE A 57 2.89 -7.64 5.23
CA ILE A 57 3.80 -6.60 5.73
C ILE A 57 4.05 -5.56 4.64
N VAL A 58 4.44 -6.01 3.45
CA VAL A 58 4.72 -5.14 2.30
C VAL A 58 3.44 -4.42 1.84
N GLY A 59 2.31 -5.13 1.79
CA GLY A 59 1.02 -4.56 1.41
C GLY A 59 0.56 -3.47 2.37
N ALA A 60 0.63 -3.72 3.69
CA ALA A 60 0.29 -2.75 4.72
C ALA A 60 1.23 -1.53 4.71
N PHE A 61 2.53 -1.75 4.48
CA PHE A 61 3.51 -0.67 4.34
C PHE A 61 3.16 0.25 3.16
N PHE A 62 2.86 -0.30 1.99
CA PHE A 62 2.49 0.50 0.83
C PHE A 62 1.16 1.23 1.00
N MET A 63 0.17 0.61 1.67
CA MET A 63 -1.06 1.30 2.07
C MET A 63 -0.79 2.49 2.98
N LEU A 64 0.10 2.33 3.97
CA LEU A 64 0.46 3.39 4.90
C LEU A 64 1.13 4.56 4.18
N VAL A 65 2.10 4.28 3.30
CA VAL A 65 2.79 5.30 2.51
C VAL A 65 1.80 6.03 1.59
N GLY A 66 0.89 5.30 0.93
CA GLY A 66 -0.14 5.90 0.09
C GLY A 66 -1.10 6.80 0.86
N ALA A 67 -1.55 6.35 2.04
CA ALA A 67 -2.43 7.12 2.92
C ALA A 67 -1.75 8.39 3.47
N LEU A 68 -0.48 8.29 3.89
CA LEU A 68 0.32 9.43 4.34
C LEU A 68 0.53 10.44 3.21
N GLY A 69 0.83 9.98 1.99
CA GLY A 69 0.96 10.84 0.82
C GLY A 69 -0.32 11.64 0.56
N ASN A 70 -1.47 10.97 0.49
CA ASN A 70 -2.77 11.62 0.28
C ASN A 70 -3.13 12.59 1.44
N PHE A 71 -2.80 12.23 2.68
CA PHE A 71 -3.01 13.10 3.84
C PHE A 71 -2.20 14.40 3.76
N LEU A 72 -0.92 14.30 3.37
CA LEU A 72 -0.05 15.46 3.18
C LEU A 72 -0.56 16.36 2.05
N VAL A 73 -0.98 15.79 0.91
CA VAL A 73 -1.61 16.56 -0.20
C VAL A 73 -2.76 17.42 0.33
N LYS A 74 -3.71 16.81 1.05
CA LYS A 74 -4.89 17.50 1.57
C LYS A 74 -4.55 18.63 2.53
N ILE A 75 -3.53 18.46 3.39
CA ILE A 75 -3.08 19.51 4.30
C ILE A 75 -2.48 20.68 3.51
N TYR A 76 -1.65 20.39 2.50
CA TYR A 76 -1.04 21.43 1.68
C TYR A 76 -2.07 22.20 0.85
N GLU A 77 -3.04 21.53 0.22
CA GLU A 77 -4.12 22.19 -0.52
C GLU A 77 -4.95 23.10 0.39
N LYS A 78 -5.25 22.66 1.62
CA LYS A 78 -6.00 23.47 2.59
C LYS A 78 -5.21 24.72 3.04
N LYS A 79 -3.88 24.62 3.11
CA LYS A 79 -3.00 25.72 3.51
C LYS A 79 -2.81 26.77 2.41
N ASP A 80 -2.81 26.37 1.14
CA ASP A 80 -2.76 27.30 0.00
C ASP A 80 -4.12 28.02 -0.22
N ALA A 81 -5.22 27.49 0.33
CA ALA A 81 -6.57 28.06 0.19
C ALA A 81 -6.97 29.06 1.32
N SER A 82 -6.08 29.33 2.29
CA SER A 82 -6.29 30.26 3.42
C SER A 82 -5.36 31.46 3.32
#